data_AF-A0AAD7EJD1-F1
#
_entry.id   AF-A0AAD7EJD1-F1
#
_cell.length_a   1.000
_cell.length_b   1.000
_cell.length_c   1.000
_cell.angle_alpha   90.00
_cell.angle_beta   90.00
_cell.angle_gamma   90.00
#
_symmetry.space_group_name_H-M   'P 1'
#
loop_
_entity.id
_entity.type
_entity.pdbx_description
1 polymer ?
#
loop_
_entity_poly.entity_id
_entity_poly.type
_entity_poly.pdbx_seq_one_letter_code
_entity_poly.pdbx_strand_id
1 'polypeptide(L)'
;MELSQRAKLNKKGCEHIAKRSAQLVQDIWRQTKDFGVVLPEEVERSVVDIENLFKDIGSFFGGLETEKTWKRFVRQDLHKSKVAEYGRLLDEAMMQFSFNLELSIHRLHMESAAADEKRHAAVLTVSQMSESERLQLLTQIRGKVPFVHVGMRLTEI
;
A
#
# COMPACT_ATOMS: atom_id res chain seq x y z
N MET A 1 -2.48 -22.37 43.88
CA MET A 1 -2.06 -21.04 43.37
C MET A 1 -2.09 -21.11 41.85
N GLU A 2 -3.19 -20.63 41.28
CA GLU A 2 -3.71 -21.00 39.96
C GLU A 2 -2.97 -20.37 38.77
N LEU A 3 -3.01 -21.07 37.63
CA LEU A 3 -2.58 -20.62 36.30
C LEU A 3 -3.09 -19.21 35.92
N SER A 4 -4.20 -18.77 36.51
CA SER A 4 -4.78 -17.43 36.39
C SER A 4 -3.87 -16.28 36.86
N GLN A 5 -2.92 -16.53 37.77
CA GLN A 5 -1.88 -15.56 38.15
C GLN A 5 -0.69 -15.56 37.18
N ARG A 6 -0.41 -16.68 36.48
CA ARG A 6 0.71 -16.79 35.53
C ARG A 6 0.44 -16.07 34.21
N ALA A 7 -0.82 -16.00 33.78
CA ALA A 7 -1.26 -15.21 32.63
C ALA A 7 -1.28 -13.69 32.90
N LYS A 8 -1.30 -13.23 34.16
CA LYS A 8 -1.31 -11.80 34.51
C LYS A 8 0.04 -11.09 34.30
N LEU A 9 1.14 -11.82 34.25
CA LEU A 9 2.50 -11.24 34.36
C LEU A 9 3.05 -10.59 33.08
N ASN A 10 2.39 -10.73 31.93
CA ASN A 10 2.67 -9.87 30.76
C ASN A 10 1.43 -9.57 29.91
N LYS A 11 0.24 -9.70 30.50
CA LYS A 11 -1.03 -9.39 29.85
C LYS A 11 -0.99 -8.00 29.20
N LYS A 12 -0.42 -7.01 29.90
CA LYS A 12 -0.26 -5.64 29.39
C LYS A 12 0.64 -5.52 28.16
N GLY A 13 1.78 -6.23 28.12
CA GLY A 13 2.69 -6.16 26.98
C GLY A 13 2.11 -6.84 25.75
N CYS A 14 1.50 -8.00 25.92
CA CYS A 14 0.79 -8.69 24.84
C CYS A 14 -0.43 -7.87 24.36
N GLU A 15 -1.22 -7.31 25.27
CA GLU A 15 -2.33 -6.40 24.95
C GLU A 15 -1.85 -5.15 24.20
N HIS A 16 -0.70 -4.60 24.58
CA HIS A 16 -0.11 -3.46 23.89
C HIS A 16 0.24 -3.81 22.44
N ILE A 17 0.92 -4.94 22.19
CA ILE A 17 1.23 -5.40 20.84
C ILE A 17 -0.04 -5.66 20.04
N ALA A 18 -1.02 -6.38 20.60
CA ALA A 18 -2.28 -6.64 19.92
C ALA A 18 -3.02 -5.34 19.54
N LYS A 19 -3.08 -4.37 20.46
CA LYS A 19 -3.67 -3.05 20.19
C LYS A 19 -2.89 -2.30 19.11
N ARG A 20 -1.56 -2.34 19.14
CA ARG A 20 -0.71 -1.67 18.15
C ARG A 20 -0.86 -2.30 16.76
N SER A 21 -0.88 -3.63 16.66
CA SER A 21 -1.13 -4.35 15.42
C SER A 21 -2.51 -4.02 14.85
N ALA A 22 -3.56 -4.00 15.68
CA ALA A 22 -4.90 -3.61 15.24
C ALA A 22 -4.95 -2.16 14.73
N GLN A 23 -4.29 -1.23 15.42
CA GLN A 23 -4.19 0.16 14.98
C GLN A 23 -3.45 0.28 13.64
N LEU A 24 -2.36 -0.48 13.47
CA LEU A 24 -1.57 -0.49 12.25
C LEU A 24 -2.40 -0.95 11.04
N VAL A 25 -3.19 -2.01 11.19
CA VAL A 25 -4.13 -2.47 10.14
C VAL A 25 -5.15 -1.38 9.78
N GLN A 26 -5.72 -0.70 10.79
CA GLN A 26 -6.65 0.40 10.56
C GLN A 26 -6.00 1.58 9.85
N ASP A 27 -4.76 1.91 10.22
CA ASP A 27 -4.00 3.00 9.62
C ASP A 27 -3.66 2.69 8.15
N ILE A 28 -3.19 1.48 7.85
CA ILE A 28 -2.97 1.01 6.47
C ILE A 28 -4.25 1.17 5.66
N TRP A 29 -5.36 0.59 6.13
CA TRP A 29 -6.64 0.65 5.41
C TRP A 29 -7.09 2.10 5.17
N ARG A 30 -6.98 2.96 6.18
CA ARG A 30 -7.33 4.39 6.05
C ARG A 30 -6.45 5.10 5.01
N GLN A 31 -5.17 4.76 4.93
CA GLN A 31 -4.23 5.37 4.00
C GLN A 31 -4.38 4.84 2.56
N THR A 32 -4.85 3.59 2.38
CA THR A 32 -4.93 2.96 1.05
C THR A 32 -6.34 2.90 0.46
N LYS A 33 -7.40 3.11 1.25
CA LYS A 33 -8.79 3.01 0.77
C LYS A 33 -9.11 3.83 -0.49
N ASP A 34 -8.38 4.93 -0.71
CA ASP A 34 -8.65 5.86 -1.80
C ASP A 34 -7.79 5.57 -3.06
N PHE A 35 -6.88 4.59 -3.01
CA PHE A 35 -5.97 4.25 -4.12
C PHE A 35 -6.59 3.38 -5.23
N GLY A 36 -7.87 3.00 -5.11
CA GLY A 36 -8.52 2.12 -6.08
C GLY A 36 -7.99 0.67 -6.02
N VAL A 37 -7.97 -0.02 -7.16
CA VAL A 37 -7.73 -1.48 -7.24
C VAL A 37 -6.24 -1.86 -7.25
N VAL A 38 -5.33 -0.93 -7.57
CA VAL A 38 -3.91 -1.24 -7.77
C VAL A 38 -3.05 -0.35 -6.89
N LEU A 39 -2.35 -0.98 -5.95
CA LEU A 39 -1.35 -0.29 -5.13
C LEU A 39 -0.02 -0.21 -5.87
N PRO A 40 0.77 0.84 -5.66
CA PRO A 40 2.15 0.88 -6.13
C PRO A 40 2.95 -0.32 -5.61
N GLU A 41 3.82 -0.89 -6.43
CA GLU A 41 4.58 -2.11 -6.11
C GLU A 41 5.35 -1.98 -4.78
N GLU A 42 5.96 -0.81 -4.53
CA GLU A 42 6.72 -0.54 -3.30
C GLU A 42 5.80 -0.52 -2.06
N VAL A 43 4.55 -0.11 -2.21
CA VAL A 43 3.52 -0.15 -1.17
C VAL A 43 3.05 -1.59 -0.94
N GLU A 44 2.82 -2.35 -2.02
CA GLU A 44 2.45 -3.77 -1.92
C GLU A 44 3.52 -4.59 -1.18
N ARG A 45 4.79 -4.40 -1.52
CA ARG A 45 5.90 -5.04 -0.80
C ARG A 45 5.89 -4.69 0.70
N SER A 46 5.62 -3.42 1.03
CA SER A 46 5.53 -2.99 2.44
C SER A 46 4.38 -3.69 3.18
N VAL A 47 3.24 -3.91 2.52
CA VAL A 47 2.12 -4.68 3.08
C VAL A 47 2.53 -6.12 3.34
N VAL A 48 3.22 -6.76 2.40
CA VAL A 48 3.73 -8.14 2.56
C VAL A 48 4.70 -8.24 3.73
N ASP A 49 5.60 -7.28 3.90
CA ASP A 49 6.54 -7.24 5.04
C ASP A 49 5.80 -7.14 6.37
N ILE A 50 4.75 -6.32 6.44
CA ILE A 50 3.88 -6.18 7.62
C ILE A 50 3.12 -7.48 7.91
N GLU A 51 2.59 -8.16 6.89
CA GLU A 51 1.95 -9.46 7.07
C GLU A 51 2.91 -10.52 7.62
N ASN A 52 4.15 -10.55 7.14
CA ASN A 52 5.17 -11.45 7.65
C ASN A 52 5.52 -11.14 9.11
N LEU A 53 5.64 -9.85 9.46
CA LEU A 53 5.82 -9.43 10.85
C LEU A 53 4.65 -9.89 11.75
N PHE A 54 3.40 -9.81 11.26
CA PHE A 54 2.25 -10.33 12.01
C PHE A 54 2.27 -11.85 12.18
N LYS A 55 2.70 -12.61 11.18
CA LYS A 55 2.89 -14.07 11.30
C LYS A 55 3.95 -14.42 12.33
N ASP A 56 5.05 -13.67 12.38
CA ASP A 56 6.13 -13.86 13.35
C ASP A 56 5.66 -13.56 14.77
N ILE A 57 4.95 -12.44 14.95
CA ILE A 57 4.32 -12.06 16.22
C ILE A 57 3.34 -13.15 16.69
N GLY A 58 2.47 -13.61 15.79
CA GLY A 58 1.49 -14.66 16.08
C GLY A 58 2.16 -15.99 16.48
N SER A 59 3.19 -16.41 15.74
CA SER A 59 3.95 -17.63 16.02
C SER A 59 4.67 -17.55 17.36
N PHE A 60 5.26 -16.40 17.67
CA PHE A 60 5.89 -16.15 18.95
C PHE A 60 4.90 -16.27 20.11
N PHE A 61 3.74 -15.59 20.02
CA PHE A 61 2.73 -15.67 21.08
C PHE A 61 2.10 -17.06 21.20
N GLY A 62 1.84 -17.74 20.09
CA GLY A 62 1.37 -19.14 20.09
C GLY A 62 2.38 -20.09 20.75
N GLY A 63 3.68 -19.88 20.54
CA GLY A 63 4.73 -20.66 21.20
C GLY A 63 4.79 -20.49 22.73
N LEU A 64 4.26 -19.39 23.25
CA LEU A 64 4.22 -19.09 24.69
C LEU A 64 3.03 -19.74 25.42
N GLU A 65 2.09 -20.38 24.71
CA GLU A 65 0.90 -21.00 25.31
C GLU A 65 1.22 -22.19 26.22
N THR A 66 2.41 -22.78 26.10
CA THR A 66 2.83 -23.90 26.95
C THR A 66 3.52 -23.44 28.24
N GLU A 67 3.09 -23.99 29.38
CA GLU A 67 3.60 -23.62 30.72
C GLU A 67 5.13 -23.78 30.85
N LYS A 68 5.73 -24.75 30.16
CA LYS A 68 7.19 -25.00 30.18
C LYS A 68 7.96 -23.91 29.42
N THR A 69 7.53 -23.56 28.21
CA THR A 69 8.18 -22.53 27.39
C THR A 69 8.05 -21.17 28.04
N TRP A 70 6.85 -20.84 28.56
CA TRP A 70 6.63 -19.62 29.33
C TRP A 70 7.56 -19.50 30.54
N LYS A 71 7.68 -20.55 31.37
CA LYS A 71 8.58 -20.53 32.54
C LYS A 71 10.04 -20.32 32.15
N ARG A 72 10.51 -20.95 31.07
CA ARG A 72 11.89 -20.77 30.58
C ARG A 72 12.11 -19.34 30.07
N PHE A 73 11.14 -18.83 29.32
CA PHE A 73 11.16 -17.49 28.74
C PHE A 73 11.18 -16.38 29.79
N VAL A 74 10.32 -16.49 30.81
CA VAL A 74 10.27 -15.54 31.94
C VAL A 74 11.55 -15.63 32.79
N ARG A 75 12.08 -16.83 33.05
CA ARG A 75 13.34 -17.01 33.79
C ARG A 75 14.54 -16.35 33.13
N GLN A 76 14.51 -16.18 31.80
CA GLN A 76 15.57 -15.54 31.04
C GLN A 76 15.35 -14.03 30.83
N ASP A 77 14.28 -13.46 31.41
CA ASP A 77 13.85 -12.06 31.24
C ASP A 77 13.69 -11.59 29.77
N LEU A 78 13.56 -12.53 28.84
CA LEU A 78 13.49 -12.27 27.40
C LEU A 78 12.15 -11.62 26.97
N HIS A 79 11.15 -11.65 27.85
CA HIS A 79 9.79 -11.18 27.56
C HIS A 79 9.69 -9.67 27.35
N LYS A 80 10.32 -8.86 28.20
CA LYS A 80 10.32 -7.40 28.02
C LYS A 80 11.08 -7.00 26.77
N SER A 81 12.21 -7.67 26.53
CA SER A 81 13.04 -7.45 25.34
C SER A 81 12.26 -7.76 24.06
N LYS A 82 11.59 -8.91 23.98
CA LYS A 82 10.81 -9.29 22.78
C LYS A 82 9.58 -8.43 22.56
N VAL A 83 8.86 -8.06 23.62
CA VAL A 83 7.71 -7.13 23.49
C VAL A 83 8.19 -5.76 23.00
N ALA A 84 9.28 -5.23 23.55
CA ALA A 84 9.85 -3.96 23.09
C ALA A 84 10.34 -4.05 21.64
N GLU A 85 10.98 -5.16 21.27
CA GLU A 85 11.45 -5.44 19.91
C GLU A 85 10.29 -5.46 18.91
N TYR A 86 9.22 -6.22 19.18
CA TYR A 86 8.05 -6.24 18.31
C TYR A 86 7.33 -4.89 18.25
N GLY A 87 7.27 -4.14 19.35
CA GLY A 87 6.76 -2.77 19.34
C GLY A 87 7.54 -1.89 18.37
N ARG A 88 8.87 -1.91 18.46
CA ARG A 88 9.77 -1.17 17.56
C ARG A 88 9.61 -1.60 16.10
N LEU A 89 9.53 -2.91 15.84
CA LEU A 89 9.35 -3.44 14.48
C LEU A 89 8.02 -3.02 13.86
N LEU A 90 6.94 -2.99 14.65
CA LEU A 90 5.64 -2.49 14.18
C LEU A 90 5.70 -1.00 13.82
N ASP A 91 6.38 -0.20 14.64
CA ASP A 91 6.57 1.23 14.35
C ASP A 91 7.43 1.46 13.11
N GLU A 92 8.52 0.70 12.97
CA GLU A 92 9.41 0.73 11.79
C GLU A 92 8.67 0.34 10.51
N ALA A 93 7.88 -0.73 10.55
CA ALA A 93 7.09 -1.17 9.41
C ALA A 93 6.04 -0.12 9.01
N MET A 94 5.40 0.54 9.98
CA MET A 94 4.45 1.63 9.69
C MET A 94 5.13 2.86 9.08
N MET A 95 6.32 3.23 9.58
CA MET A 95 7.09 4.33 9.02
C MET A 95 7.50 4.04 7.58
N GLN A 96 8.02 2.83 7.31
CA GLN A 96 8.43 2.41 5.98
C GLN A 96 7.24 2.39 5.00
N PHE A 97 6.10 1.86 5.44
CA PHE A 97 4.86 1.86 4.66
C PHE A 97 4.42 3.29 4.30
N SER A 98 4.35 4.17 5.30
CA SER A 98 3.92 5.57 5.09
C SER A 98 4.85 6.31 4.14
N PHE A 99 6.16 6.12 4.29
CA PHE A 99 7.17 6.70 3.41
C PHE A 99 7.03 6.22 1.96
N ASN A 100 6.88 4.90 1.77
CA ASN A 100 6.71 4.33 0.43
C ASN A 100 5.40 4.79 -0.22
N LEU A 101 4.35 4.97 0.57
CA LEU A 101 3.08 5.52 0.09
C LEU A 101 3.23 6.98 -0.37
N GLU A 102 3.83 7.84 0.45
CA GLU A 102 4.07 9.25 0.13
C GLU A 102 4.94 9.41 -1.11
N LEU A 103 6.03 8.63 -1.21
CA LEU A 103 6.88 8.61 -2.41
C LEU A 103 6.10 8.21 -3.66
N SER A 104 5.23 7.22 -3.53
CA SER A 104 4.43 6.74 -4.66
C SER A 104 3.40 7.78 -5.11
N ILE A 105 2.73 8.46 -4.16
CA ILE A 105 1.84 9.59 -4.46
C ILE A 105 2.61 10.70 -5.19
N HIS A 106 3.79 11.04 -4.68
CA HIS A 106 4.61 12.08 -5.27
C HIS A 106 5.04 11.74 -6.70
N ARG A 107 5.46 10.48 -6.95
CA ARG A 107 5.79 9.98 -8.29
C ARG A 107 4.61 10.12 -9.25
N LEU A 108 3.41 9.71 -8.82
CA LEU A 108 2.19 9.81 -9.63
C LEU A 108 1.85 11.28 -9.98
N HIS A 109 1.98 12.20 -9.03
CA HIS A 109 1.77 13.63 -9.31
C HIS A 109 2.78 14.18 -10.31
N MET A 110 4.06 13.81 -10.20
CA MET A 110 5.11 14.21 -11.15
C MET A 110 4.86 13.67 -12.56
N GLU A 111 4.43 12.40 -12.67
CA GLU A 111 4.07 11.78 -13.95
C GLU A 111 2.85 12.46 -14.59
N SER A 112 1.83 12.80 -13.79
CA SER A 112 0.66 13.55 -14.27
C SER A 112 1.04 14.94 -14.78
N ALA A 113 1.86 15.68 -14.02
CA ALA A 113 2.32 17.01 -14.42
C ALA A 113 3.13 16.95 -15.74
N ALA A 114 4.05 15.99 -15.85
CA ALA A 114 4.82 15.78 -17.08
C ALA A 114 3.93 15.38 -18.28
N ALA A 115 2.86 14.60 -18.04
CA ALA A 115 1.89 14.25 -19.08
C ALA A 115 1.08 15.46 -19.54
N ASP A 116 0.68 16.34 -18.63
CA ASP A 116 -0.06 17.56 -18.95
C ASP A 116 0.82 18.59 -19.67
N GLU A 117 2.09 18.74 -19.29
CA GLU A 117 3.06 19.55 -20.04
C GLU A 117 3.23 19.03 -21.47
N LYS A 118 3.37 17.72 -21.67
CA LYS A 118 3.44 17.11 -23.01
C LYS A 118 2.17 17.37 -23.82
N ARG A 119 0.99 17.25 -23.20
CA ARG A 119 -0.29 17.57 -23.85
C ARG A 119 -0.34 19.04 -24.26
N HIS A 120 0.06 19.94 -23.37
CA HIS A 120 0.06 21.38 -23.66
C HIS A 120 1.03 21.74 -24.79
N ALA A 121 2.25 21.21 -24.75
CA ALA A 121 3.23 21.38 -25.82
C ALA A 121 2.74 20.84 -27.17
N ALA A 122 2.06 19.69 -27.17
CA ALA A 122 1.45 19.12 -28.38
C ALA A 122 0.33 20.03 -28.94
N VAL A 123 -0.53 20.57 -28.08
CA VAL A 123 -1.59 21.52 -28.48
C VAL A 123 -0.99 22.79 -29.07
N LEU A 124 0.03 23.36 -28.44
CA LEU A 124 0.74 24.53 -28.95
C LEU A 124 1.38 24.25 -30.31
N THR A 125 2.05 23.10 -30.44
CA THR A 125 2.64 22.66 -31.71
C THR A 125 1.58 22.62 -32.80
N VAL A 126 0.47 21.91 -32.58
CA VAL A 126 -0.65 21.85 -33.56
C VAL A 126 -1.22 23.23 -33.87
N SER A 127 -1.34 24.11 -32.87
CA SER A 127 -1.85 25.47 -33.05
C SER A 127 -0.93 26.36 -33.89
N GLN A 128 0.36 26.06 -33.92
CA GLN A 128 1.36 26.77 -34.73
C GLN A 128 1.53 26.19 -36.14
N MET A 129 1.05 24.97 -36.41
CA MET A 129 1.09 24.36 -37.74
C MET A 129 0.22 25.11 -38.74
N SER A 130 0.66 25.14 -39.99
CA SER A 130 -0.14 25.59 -41.13
C SER A 130 -1.28 24.61 -41.44
N GLU A 131 -2.29 25.08 -42.17
CA GLU A 131 -3.49 24.29 -42.48
C GLU A 131 -3.18 23.02 -43.29
N SER A 132 -2.22 23.10 -44.23
CA SER A 132 -1.76 21.95 -45.02
C SER A 132 -1.06 20.90 -44.15
N GLU A 133 -0.24 21.32 -43.19
CA GLU A 133 0.44 20.41 -42.27
C GLU A 133 -0.56 19.72 -41.32
N ARG A 134 -1.58 20.45 -40.82
CA ARG A 134 -2.66 19.85 -40.01
C ARG A 134 -3.46 18.81 -40.79
N LEU A 135 -3.78 19.08 -42.06
CA LEU A 135 -4.49 18.15 -42.95
C LEU A 135 -3.68 16.87 -43.19
N GLN A 136 -2.36 16.97 -43.37
CA GLN A 136 -1.48 15.79 -43.49
C GLN A 136 -1.47 14.95 -42.21
N LEU A 137 -1.41 15.61 -41.04
CA LEU A 137 -1.38 14.94 -39.74
C LEU A 137 -2.70 14.22 -39.43
N LEU A 138 -3.84 14.85 -39.74
CA LEU A 138 -5.16 14.22 -39.66
C LEU A 138 -5.27 13.00 -40.57
N THR A 139 -4.71 13.07 -41.77
CA THR A 139 -4.72 11.94 -42.72
C THR A 139 -3.89 10.76 -42.23
N GLN A 140 -2.73 11.01 -41.59
CA GLN A 140 -1.92 9.96 -40.96
C GLN A 140 -2.61 9.31 -39.76
N ILE A 141 -3.33 10.08 -38.93
CA ILE A 141 -4.07 9.54 -37.78
C ILE A 141 -5.24 8.67 -38.27
N ARG A 142 -5.98 9.15 -39.29
CA ARG A 142 -7.14 8.45 -39.86
C ARG A 142 -6.77 7.10 -40.51
N GLY A 143 -5.53 6.94 -40.97
CA GLY A 143 -5.00 5.67 -41.47
C GLY A 143 -4.60 4.66 -40.37
N LYS A 144 -4.53 5.07 -39.09
CA LYS A 144 -4.09 4.24 -37.96
C LYS A 144 -5.21 3.88 -36.98
N VAL A 145 -6.37 4.52 -37.06
CA VAL A 145 -7.54 4.20 -36.23
C VAL A 145 -8.47 3.27 -37.03
N PRO A 146 -8.70 2.01 -36.61
CA PRO A 146 -9.71 1.18 -37.26
C PRO A 146 -11.08 1.86 -37.09
N PHE A 147 -11.74 2.17 -38.21
CA PHE A 147 -13.09 2.71 -38.21
C PHE A 147 -14.02 1.72 -37.49
N VAL A 148 -14.42 2.03 -36.25
CA VAL A 148 -15.59 1.41 -35.65
C VAL A 148 -16.79 1.97 -36.41
N HIS A 149 -17.34 1.17 -37.31
CA HIS A 149 -18.57 1.45 -38.04
C HIS A 149 -19.72 1.55 -37.03
N VAL A 150 -19.99 2.76 -36.51
CA VAL A 150 -21.27 3.03 -35.86
C VAL A 150 -22.30 3.19 -36.97
N GLY A 151 -22.88 2.07 -37.39
CA GLY A 151 -23.99 2.03 -38.34
C GLY A 151 -25.24 2.62 -37.69
N MET A 152 -25.45 3.93 -37.82
CA MET A 152 -26.77 4.52 -37.66
C MET A 152 -27.55 4.31 -38.95
N ARG A 153 -28.44 3.30 -38.95
CA ARG A 153 -29.56 3.24 -39.89
C ARG A 153 -30.48 4.42 -39.57
N LEU A 154 -30.44 5.45 -40.39
CA LEU A 154 -31.55 6.40 -40.53
C LEU A 154 -32.54 5.77 -41.51
N THR A 155 -33.47 4.98 -40.98
CA THR A 155 -34.77 4.76 -41.60
C THR A 155 -35.83 5.19 -40.60
N GLU A 156 -36.84 5.91 -41.11
CA GLU A 156 -38.04 6.44 -40.45
C GLU A 156 -37.89 7.88 -39.91
N ILE A 157 -38.18 8.88 -40.75
CA ILE A 157 -39.43 9.67 -40.81
C ILE A 157 -39.54 10.29 -42.22
#